data_AF-A0A6A3SE39-F1
#
_entry.id   AF-A0A6A3SE39-F1
#
_cell.length_a   1.000
_cell.length_b   1.000
_cell.length_c   1.000
_cell.angle_alpha   90.00
_cell.angle_beta   90.00
_cell.angle_gamma   90.00
#
_symmetry.space_group_name_H-M   'P 1'
#
loop_
_entity.id
_entity.type
_entity.pdbx_description
1 polymer ?
#
loop_
_entity_poly.entity_id
_entity_poly.type
_entity_poly.pdbx_seq_one_letter_code
_entity_poly.pdbx_strand_id
1 'polypeptide(L)'
;MKHQRADPQTQFRSVQWIYAQLEKREEADRAEWEHQTDGVRGDRGKPGVSNQVQFEQEVLDCQGLEALLDSIAWFPGEKATIALILRLFLKLACLQKSTQRFMTETSRFQALCDLLRSHSMNSDTPQEVAEGSAEEPKASELEMPLLCLELLGAVLSENGAAKLVFESCAGVELVLSFLERDAYRHEAAVVGECCYILAVFSHENASVKWEIAEANGFVLLQRVLLDHRQESRILYWVLITVGNVAYGLDESTTRPQLEADIASLGLIDSVCEARTHFLSRLHELELSLVAAQARLDRLHAIHVGEETRNELDACTQLVETLKNVIADWQSNDVAKAADYALRYLLSEEQRRVQVASKRLMRKFLLRTLSMAIEKWCEATVYERHRATFVAFINTVRTRQLRPAFRRWEQTTREMRKHKSVLQTIGSGLAIDLTKKKRERYRMLVLQK
;
A
#
# COMPACT_ATOMS: atom_id res chain seq x y z
N MET A 1 51.53 -12.18 16.15
CA MET A 1 52.02 -10.79 16.34
C MET A 1 50.97 -10.04 17.13
N LYS A 2 51.33 -9.34 18.20
CA LYS A 2 50.38 -8.52 18.98
C LYS A 2 49.96 -7.33 18.10
N HIS A 3 48.70 -7.27 17.66
CA HIS A 3 48.18 -6.12 16.93
C HIS A 3 48.36 -4.86 17.80
N GLN A 4 49.15 -3.90 17.31
CA GLN A 4 49.16 -2.56 17.87
C GLN A 4 47.75 -2.00 17.67
N ARG A 5 47.07 -1.70 18.77
CA ARG A 5 45.74 -1.06 18.74
C ARG A 5 45.92 0.31 18.10
N ALA A 6 45.39 0.50 16.89
CA ALA A 6 45.31 1.82 16.27
C ALA A 6 44.40 2.71 17.10
N ASP A 7 44.68 4.01 17.15
CA ASP A 7 43.82 4.96 17.87
C ASP A 7 42.40 4.99 17.24
N PRO A 8 41.36 5.33 18.02
CA PRO A 8 39.98 5.33 17.55
C PRO A 8 39.73 6.21 16.31
N GLN A 9 40.41 7.35 16.19
CA GLN A 9 40.23 8.26 15.05
C GLN A 9 40.84 7.69 13.77
N THR A 10 42.00 7.04 13.86
CA THR A 10 42.65 6.37 12.73
C THR A 10 41.81 5.19 12.25
N GLN A 11 41.20 4.44 13.17
CA GLN A 11 40.27 3.37 12.82
C GLN A 11 38.99 3.90 12.18
N PHE A 12 38.38 4.93 12.75
CA PHE A 12 37.19 5.58 12.20
C PHE A 12 37.43 6.07 10.76
N ARG A 13 38.56 6.75 10.50
CA ARG A 13 38.94 7.19 9.14
C ARG A 13 39.14 6.02 8.18
N SER A 14 39.67 4.90 8.66
CA SER A 14 39.86 3.70 7.84
C SER A 14 38.52 3.07 7.46
N VAL A 15 37.59 2.93 8.42
CA VAL A 15 36.22 2.46 8.17
C VAL A 15 35.49 3.38 7.19
N GLN A 16 35.57 4.70 7.40
CA GLN A 16 34.99 5.69 6.49
C GLN A 16 35.55 5.58 5.07
N TRP A 17 36.87 5.38 4.94
CA TRP A 17 37.50 5.21 3.64
C TRP A 17 37.03 3.95 2.93
N ILE A 18 36.96 2.81 3.64
CA ILE A 18 36.44 1.54 3.09
C ILE A 18 35.00 1.71 2.63
N TYR A 19 34.15 2.34 3.46
CA TYR A 19 32.75 2.60 3.13
C TYR A 19 32.62 3.50 1.89
N ALA A 20 33.39 4.60 1.82
CA ALA A 20 33.39 5.50 0.68
C ALA A 20 33.89 4.83 -0.62
N GLN A 21 34.84 3.89 -0.53
CA GLN A 21 35.26 3.10 -1.70
C GLN A 21 34.13 2.18 -2.19
N LEU A 22 33.37 1.58 -1.28
CA LEU A 22 32.21 0.77 -1.65
C LEU A 22 31.14 1.60 -2.35
N GLU A 23 30.79 2.77 -1.81
CA GLU A 23 29.80 3.67 -2.43
C GLU A 23 30.24 4.16 -3.80
N LYS A 24 31.52 4.54 -3.95
CA LYS A 24 32.06 4.98 -5.23
C LYS A 24 31.99 3.86 -6.29
N ARG A 25 32.21 2.60 -5.90
CA ARG A 25 32.09 1.45 -6.81
C ARG A 25 30.63 1.11 -7.11
N GLU A 26 29.71 1.31 -6.16
CA GLU A 26 28.26 1.22 -6.38
C GLU A 26 27.77 2.24 -7.42
N GLU A 27 28.22 3.50 -7.29
CA GLU A 27 27.89 4.56 -8.24
C GLU A 27 28.48 4.28 -9.62
N ALA A 28 29.71 3.74 -9.69
CA ALA A 28 30.33 3.33 -10.95
C ALA A 28 29.54 2.20 -11.62
N ASP A 29 29.13 1.18 -10.87
CA ASP A 29 28.30 0.08 -11.38
C ASP A 29 26.94 0.59 -11.87
N ARG A 30 26.32 1.54 -11.16
CA ARG A 30 25.06 2.17 -11.54
C ARG A 30 25.21 2.98 -12.82
N ALA A 31 26.25 3.82 -12.92
CA ALA A 31 26.52 4.64 -14.09
C ALA A 31 26.85 3.77 -15.32
N GLU A 32 27.60 2.68 -15.14
CA GLU A 32 27.88 1.72 -16.19
C GLU A 32 26.60 1.00 -16.66
N TRP A 33 25.72 0.63 -15.74
CA TRP A 33 24.43 0.04 -16.07
C TRP A 33 23.50 1.03 -16.79
N GLU A 34 23.42 2.28 -16.35
CA GLU A 34 22.64 3.34 -17.00
C GLU A 34 23.16 3.63 -18.41
N HIS A 35 24.49 3.67 -18.60
CA HIS A 35 25.11 3.83 -19.90
C HIS A 35 24.89 2.61 -20.83
N GLN A 36 24.81 1.40 -20.28
CA GLN A 36 24.53 0.18 -21.06
C GLN A 36 23.04 0.03 -21.42
N THR A 37 22.14 0.70 -20.70
CA THR A 37 20.68 0.53 -20.86
C THR A 37 19.98 1.64 -21.65
N ASP A 38 20.69 2.71 -22.05
CA ASP A 38 20.30 3.77 -23.00
C ASP A 38 18.80 3.77 -23.41
N GLY A 39 17.93 4.10 -22.45
CA GLY A 39 16.51 4.37 -22.66
C GLY A 39 15.56 3.19 -22.85
N VAL A 40 15.98 1.91 -22.74
CA VAL A 40 15.05 0.77 -22.86
C VAL A 40 14.89 0.07 -21.51
N ARG A 41 13.75 0.33 -20.84
CA ARG A 41 13.25 -0.46 -19.70
C ARG A 41 12.94 -1.89 -20.14
N GLY A 42 13.96 -2.73 -20.21
CA GLY A 42 13.86 -4.14 -20.53
C GLY A 42 14.90 -4.93 -19.76
N ASP A 43 14.45 -6.03 -19.19
CA ASP A 43 15.10 -6.93 -18.21
C ASP A 43 16.35 -7.63 -18.77
N ARG A 44 17.37 -6.85 -19.16
CA ARG A 44 18.71 -7.36 -19.45
C ARG A 44 19.48 -7.44 -18.13
N GLY A 45 19.76 -8.67 -17.72
CA GLY A 45 20.39 -9.01 -16.46
C GLY A 45 21.63 -8.16 -16.14
N LYS A 46 21.82 -7.92 -14.84
CA LYS A 46 22.93 -7.19 -14.24
C LYS A 46 24.29 -7.63 -14.84
N PRO A 47 25.27 -6.72 -14.99
CA PRO A 47 26.60 -7.05 -15.51
C PRO A 47 27.23 -8.22 -14.75
N GLY A 48 27.94 -9.08 -15.49
CA GLY A 48 28.38 -10.41 -15.04
C GLY A 48 29.42 -10.42 -13.90
N VAL A 49 30.07 -9.30 -13.61
CA VAL A 49 30.91 -9.10 -12.42
C VAL A 49 30.80 -7.61 -12.03
N SER A 50 30.20 -7.34 -10.88
CA SER A 50 30.08 -5.98 -10.33
C SER A 50 31.41 -5.53 -9.70
N ASN A 51 31.78 -4.25 -9.80
CA ASN A 51 32.95 -3.71 -9.12
C ASN A 51 32.84 -3.85 -7.59
N GLN A 52 31.61 -3.92 -7.05
CA GLN A 52 31.34 -4.24 -5.64
C GLN A 52 31.78 -5.67 -5.28
N VAL A 53 31.54 -6.64 -6.16
CA VAL A 53 31.93 -8.05 -5.96
C VAL A 53 33.45 -8.21 -5.88
N GLN A 54 34.21 -7.46 -6.69
CA GLN A 54 35.68 -7.45 -6.62
C GLN A 54 36.19 -6.79 -5.34
N PHE A 55 35.58 -5.68 -4.92
CA PHE A 55 35.94 -4.99 -3.68
C PHE A 55 35.74 -5.88 -2.45
N GLU A 56 34.63 -6.62 -2.40
CA GLU A 56 34.36 -7.55 -1.32
C GLU A 56 35.41 -8.66 -1.25
N GLN A 57 35.84 -9.21 -2.38
CA GLN A 57 36.92 -10.20 -2.43
C GLN A 57 38.25 -9.60 -1.92
N GLU A 58 38.57 -8.36 -2.29
CA GLU A 58 39.76 -7.65 -1.77
C GLU A 58 39.71 -7.50 -0.24
N VAL A 59 38.53 -7.15 0.31
CA VAL A 59 38.33 -7.01 1.77
C VAL A 59 38.42 -8.36 2.48
N LEU A 60 37.86 -9.42 1.88
CA LEU A 60 37.95 -10.80 2.39
C LEU A 60 39.41 -11.30 2.40
N ASP A 61 40.13 -11.14 1.28
CA ASP A 61 41.51 -11.60 1.12
C ASP A 61 42.48 -10.93 2.10
N CYS A 62 42.18 -9.69 2.50
CA CYS A 62 42.99 -8.93 3.45
C CYS A 62 42.62 -9.17 4.92
N GLN A 63 41.75 -10.14 5.24
CA GLN A 63 41.19 -10.34 6.59
C GLN A 63 40.50 -9.08 7.15
N GLY A 64 40.06 -8.18 6.28
CA GLY A 64 39.48 -6.89 6.67
C GLY A 64 38.19 -7.04 7.45
N LEU A 65 37.38 -8.07 7.14
CA LEU A 65 36.14 -8.34 7.86
C LEU A 65 36.38 -8.71 9.33
N GLU A 66 37.40 -9.50 9.63
CA GLU A 66 37.73 -9.87 11.02
C GLU A 66 38.13 -8.63 11.82
N ALA A 67 39.01 -7.79 11.24
CA ALA A 67 39.44 -6.55 11.87
C ALA A 67 38.29 -5.57 12.11
N LEU A 68 37.33 -5.48 11.17
CA LEU A 68 36.14 -4.64 11.30
C LEU A 68 35.23 -5.13 12.44
N LEU A 69 35.02 -6.45 12.53
CA LEU A 69 34.19 -7.03 13.60
C LEU A 69 34.84 -6.85 14.97
N ASP A 70 36.14 -7.12 15.08
CA ASP A 70 36.91 -6.89 16.30
C ASP A 70 36.88 -5.42 16.76
N SER A 71 36.82 -4.48 15.81
CA SER A 71 36.75 -3.04 16.10
C SER A 71 35.47 -2.66 16.86
N ILE A 72 34.37 -3.39 16.67
CA ILE A 72 33.13 -3.20 17.45
C ILE A 72 33.41 -3.45 18.94
N ALA A 73 34.11 -4.53 19.26
CA ALA A 73 34.44 -4.90 20.63
C ALA A 73 35.53 -3.98 21.23
N TRP A 74 36.43 -3.44 20.40
CA TRP A 74 37.48 -2.55 20.86
C TRP A 74 36.99 -1.15 21.24
N PHE A 75 35.92 -0.65 20.61
CA PHE A 75 35.42 0.72 20.80
C PHE A 75 33.90 0.77 21.03
N PRO A 76 33.37 0.18 22.13
CA PRO A 76 31.93 0.10 22.39
C PRO A 76 31.24 1.46 22.58
N GLY A 77 32.00 2.53 22.87
CA GLY A 77 31.48 3.89 22.99
C GLY A 77 31.37 4.66 21.68
N GLU A 78 32.01 4.20 20.60
CA GLU A 78 32.10 4.90 19.32
C GLU A 78 30.92 4.54 18.40
N LYS A 79 29.70 4.93 18.82
CA LYS A 79 28.44 4.55 18.14
C LYS A 79 28.45 4.82 16.62
N ALA A 80 29.00 5.95 16.18
CA ALA A 80 29.08 6.30 14.77
C ALA A 80 29.99 5.34 13.97
N THR A 81 31.11 4.92 14.56
CA THR A 81 32.03 3.94 13.95
C THR A 81 31.35 2.59 13.84
N ILE A 82 30.69 2.14 14.92
CA ILE A 82 29.99 0.87 14.93
C ILE A 82 28.85 0.87 13.90
N ALA A 83 28.06 1.93 13.81
CA ALA A 83 27.00 2.06 12.82
C ALA A 83 27.53 1.96 11.37
N LEU A 84 28.67 2.61 11.08
CA LEU A 84 29.32 2.49 9.76
C LEU A 84 29.81 1.06 9.48
N ILE A 85 30.38 0.39 10.49
CA ILE A 85 30.79 -1.01 10.37
C ILE A 85 29.58 -1.90 10.06
N LEU A 86 28.47 -1.75 10.80
CA LEU A 86 27.25 -2.54 10.58
C LEU A 86 26.65 -2.28 9.19
N ARG A 87 26.60 -1.01 8.74
CA ARG A 87 26.15 -0.66 7.38
C ARG A 87 27.02 -1.31 6.30
N LEU A 88 28.34 -1.32 6.51
CA LEU A 88 29.27 -1.98 5.61
C LEU A 88 28.98 -3.48 5.54
N PHE A 89 28.87 -4.15 6.69
CA PHE A 89 28.52 -5.57 6.74
C PHE A 89 27.16 -5.87 6.10
N LEU A 90 26.16 -5.04 6.32
CA LEU A 90 24.85 -5.20 5.71
C LEU A 90 24.92 -5.11 4.19
N LYS A 91 25.59 -4.09 3.65
CA LYS A 91 25.80 -3.97 2.20
C LYS A 91 26.51 -5.19 1.63
N LEU A 92 27.58 -5.66 2.28
CA LEU A 92 28.33 -6.84 1.83
C LEU A 92 27.52 -8.14 1.94
N ALA A 93 26.78 -8.34 3.03
CA ALA A 93 25.92 -9.52 3.22
C ALA A 93 24.78 -9.62 2.19
N CYS A 94 24.30 -8.48 1.68
CA CYS A 94 23.31 -8.42 0.60
C CYS A 94 23.90 -8.70 -0.79
N LEU A 95 25.22 -8.55 -0.97
CA LEU A 95 25.90 -8.71 -2.26
C LEU A 95 26.35 -10.14 -2.53
N GLN A 96 26.89 -10.85 -1.53
CA GLN A 96 27.39 -12.22 -1.72
C GLN A 96 27.12 -13.17 -0.54
N LYS A 97 27.04 -14.47 -0.90
CA LYS A 97 26.96 -15.58 0.06
C LYS A 97 28.24 -15.79 0.88
N SER A 98 29.38 -15.25 0.47
CA SER A 98 30.68 -15.34 1.16
C SER A 98 30.68 -14.57 2.48
N THR A 99 30.22 -13.31 2.48
CA THR A 99 30.07 -12.51 3.71
C THR A 99 29.02 -13.11 4.64
N GLN A 100 27.91 -13.63 4.10
CA GLN A 100 26.92 -14.36 4.91
C GLN A 100 27.56 -15.57 5.62
N ARG A 101 28.38 -16.36 4.89
CA ARG A 101 29.13 -17.50 5.48
C ARG A 101 30.15 -17.04 6.52
N PHE A 102 30.87 -15.94 6.27
CA PHE A 102 31.79 -15.36 7.25
C PHE A 102 31.07 -15.04 8.57
N MET A 103 29.90 -14.43 8.50
CA MET A 103 29.08 -14.10 9.68
C MET A 103 28.44 -15.33 10.34
N THR A 104 28.42 -16.49 9.68
CA THR A 104 27.82 -17.74 10.18
C THR A 104 28.73 -18.48 11.17
N GLU A 105 29.91 -17.98 11.48
CA GLU A 105 30.70 -18.52 12.60
C GLU A 105 30.09 -18.12 13.95
N THR A 106 29.91 -19.10 14.85
CA THR A 106 29.20 -18.91 16.13
C THR A 106 29.75 -17.76 16.96
N SER A 107 31.08 -17.59 17.04
CA SER A 107 31.70 -16.48 17.78
C SER A 107 31.33 -15.11 17.21
N ARG A 108 31.32 -14.98 15.88
CA ARG A 108 31.02 -13.71 15.19
C ARG A 108 29.53 -13.37 15.27
N PHE A 109 28.68 -14.38 15.08
CA PHE A 109 27.25 -14.23 15.21
C PHE A 109 26.85 -13.87 16.64
N GLN A 110 27.46 -14.53 17.63
CA GLN A 110 27.26 -14.22 19.04
C GLN A 110 27.67 -12.79 19.37
N ALA A 111 28.78 -12.27 18.82
CA ALA A 111 29.18 -10.88 19.02
C ALA A 111 28.12 -9.87 18.52
N LEU A 112 27.46 -10.18 17.39
CA LEU A 112 26.35 -9.37 16.88
C LEU A 112 25.12 -9.45 17.80
N CYS A 113 24.77 -10.65 18.28
CA CYS A 113 23.69 -10.83 19.26
C CYS A 113 24.01 -10.14 20.60
N ASP A 114 25.26 -10.16 21.07
CA ASP A 114 25.71 -9.48 22.29
C ASP A 114 25.57 -7.96 22.15
N LEU A 115 25.97 -7.42 21.00
CA LEU A 115 25.79 -6.00 20.67
C LEU A 115 24.30 -5.64 20.70
N LEU A 116 23.44 -6.41 20.04
CA LEU A 116 22.00 -6.18 20.06
C LEU A 116 21.42 -6.31 21.49
N ARG A 117 21.86 -7.30 22.29
CA ARG A 117 21.47 -7.46 23.70
C ARG A 117 21.82 -6.25 24.56
N SER A 118 22.93 -5.57 24.28
CA SER A 118 23.31 -4.35 25.02
C SER A 118 22.30 -3.20 24.81
N HIS A 119 21.66 -3.12 23.64
CA HIS A 119 20.59 -2.17 23.35
C HIS A 119 19.22 -2.62 23.87
N SER A 120 19.10 -3.92 24.14
CA SER A 120 17.98 -4.45 24.89
C SER A 120 18.09 -4.03 26.37
N MET A 121 19.19 -4.27 27.09
CA MET A 121 19.21 -4.06 28.55
C MET A 121 19.21 -2.59 29.00
N ASN A 122 19.67 -1.66 28.15
CA ASN A 122 19.82 -0.25 28.53
C ASN A 122 18.50 0.54 28.57
N SER A 123 17.40 0.03 27.98
CA SER A 123 16.10 0.71 27.98
C SER A 123 15.30 0.52 29.28
N ASP A 124 15.67 -0.44 30.12
CA ASP A 124 14.91 -0.83 31.32
C ASP A 124 15.41 -0.11 32.59
N THR A 125 16.32 0.86 32.48
CA THR A 125 16.61 1.74 33.63
C THR A 125 15.49 2.77 33.75
N PRO A 126 14.68 2.74 34.83
CA PRO A 126 13.73 3.80 35.07
C PRO A 126 14.55 5.06 35.38
N GLN A 127 14.73 5.93 34.39
CA GLN A 127 14.83 7.34 34.73
C GLN A 127 13.55 7.65 35.52
N GLU A 128 13.71 8.19 36.73
CA GLU A 128 12.60 8.75 37.50
C GLU A 128 11.95 9.84 36.64
N VAL A 129 10.95 9.47 35.84
CA VAL A 129 10.18 10.40 35.02
C VAL A 129 9.24 11.12 35.95
N ALA A 130 9.63 12.35 36.28
CA ALA A 130 8.71 13.41 36.60
C ALA A 130 7.53 13.37 35.62
N GLU A 131 6.31 13.32 36.17
CA GLU A 131 5.06 13.24 35.42
C GLU A 131 5.03 14.20 34.21
N GLY A 132 4.92 13.62 33.01
CA GLY A 132 4.42 14.34 31.84
C GLY A 132 5.36 14.53 30.65
N SER A 133 5.83 13.43 30.03
CA SER A 133 5.92 13.30 28.56
C SER A 133 6.56 11.95 28.21
N ALA A 134 5.85 11.09 27.49
CA ALA A 134 6.48 9.98 26.78
C ALA A 134 7.32 10.60 25.65
N GLU A 135 8.62 10.83 25.89
CA GLU A 135 9.54 11.24 24.85
C GLU A 135 9.76 10.03 23.92
N GLU A 136 9.43 10.19 22.63
CA GLU A 136 9.78 9.23 21.58
C GLU A 136 11.30 8.99 21.60
N PRO A 137 11.76 7.74 21.43
CA PRO A 137 13.19 7.45 21.36
C PRO A 137 13.80 8.28 20.23
N LYS A 138 14.88 9.01 20.53
CA LYS A 138 15.52 9.87 19.51
C LYS A 138 15.98 8.97 18.35
N ALA A 139 15.82 9.42 17.10
CA ALA A 139 16.21 8.63 15.92
C ALA A 139 17.65 8.05 15.97
N SER A 140 18.56 8.70 16.69
CA SER A 140 19.94 8.23 16.94
C SER A 140 20.05 7.03 17.90
N GLU A 141 19.02 6.77 18.71
CA GLU A 141 18.97 5.66 19.68
C GLU A 141 18.47 4.37 19.04
N LEU A 142 17.64 4.47 17.99
CA LEU A 142 17.11 3.34 17.21
C LEU A 142 18.06 2.86 16.11
N GLU A 143 19.01 3.68 15.67
CA GLU A 143 19.91 3.38 14.54
C GLU A 143 20.69 2.08 14.75
N MET A 144 21.28 1.91 15.94
CA MET A 144 22.09 0.74 16.27
C MET A 144 21.29 -0.57 16.32
N PRO A 145 20.19 -0.69 17.10
CA PRO A 145 19.41 -1.93 17.11
C PRO A 145 18.82 -2.24 15.75
N LEU A 146 18.39 -1.24 14.97
CA LEU A 146 17.86 -1.44 13.63
C LEU A 146 18.91 -2.05 12.69
N LEU A 147 20.11 -1.47 12.62
CA LEU A 147 21.20 -1.99 11.79
C LEU A 147 21.61 -3.42 12.17
N CYS A 148 21.61 -3.74 13.46
CA CYS A 148 21.86 -5.11 13.93
C CYS A 148 20.77 -6.09 13.47
N LEU A 149 19.50 -5.71 13.59
CA LEU A 149 18.37 -6.54 13.16
C LEU A 149 18.36 -6.75 11.64
N GLU A 150 18.58 -5.69 10.86
CA GLU A 150 18.70 -5.78 9.39
C GLU A 150 19.83 -6.74 8.99
N LEU A 151 21.00 -6.62 9.63
CA LEU A 151 22.14 -7.50 9.37
C LEU A 151 21.84 -8.96 9.73
N LEU A 152 21.19 -9.20 10.88
CA LEU A 152 20.77 -10.56 11.28
C LEU A 152 19.80 -11.16 10.24
N GLY A 153 18.81 -10.38 9.80
CA GLY A 153 17.87 -10.80 8.76
C GLY A 153 18.57 -11.14 7.44
N ALA A 154 19.50 -10.29 7.00
CA ALA A 154 20.28 -10.50 5.79
C ALA A 154 21.16 -11.76 5.87
N VAL A 155 21.78 -12.03 7.02
CA VAL A 155 22.63 -13.22 7.23
C VAL A 155 21.80 -14.51 7.29
N LEU A 156 20.58 -14.45 7.84
CA LEU A 156 19.66 -15.59 7.94
C LEU A 156 18.99 -15.94 6.60
N SER A 157 18.79 -14.94 5.74
CA SER A 157 18.11 -15.09 4.45
C SER A 157 18.83 -16.11 3.57
N GLU A 158 18.11 -17.16 3.16
CA GLU A 158 18.64 -18.29 2.36
C GLU A 158 19.86 -19.03 2.96
N ASN A 159 20.09 -18.90 4.27
CA ASN A 159 21.25 -19.49 4.95
C ASN A 159 20.85 -20.42 6.09
N GLY A 160 20.69 -21.71 5.80
CA GLY A 160 20.30 -22.72 6.79
C GLY A 160 21.31 -22.89 7.93
N ALA A 161 22.61 -22.68 7.69
CA ALA A 161 23.63 -22.78 8.73
C ALA A 161 23.52 -21.62 9.74
N ALA A 162 23.19 -20.41 9.28
CA ALA A 162 22.96 -19.27 10.17
C ALA A 162 21.76 -19.49 11.11
N LYS A 163 20.74 -20.25 10.68
CA LYS A 163 19.59 -20.57 11.55
C LYS A 163 19.96 -21.42 12.76
N LEU A 164 20.83 -22.42 12.55
CA LEU A 164 21.36 -23.25 13.65
C LEU A 164 22.20 -22.44 14.64
N VAL A 165 22.98 -21.47 14.12
CA VAL A 165 23.77 -20.59 14.97
C VAL A 165 22.87 -19.61 15.72
N PHE A 166 21.86 -19.05 15.06
CA PHE A 166 20.87 -18.17 15.67
C PHE A 166 20.13 -18.86 16.83
N GLU A 167 19.74 -20.13 16.66
CA GLU A 167 19.20 -20.98 17.73
C GLU A 167 20.21 -21.10 18.90
N SER A 168 21.47 -21.46 18.62
CA SER A 168 22.49 -21.60 19.66
C SER A 168 22.79 -20.32 20.45
N CYS A 169 22.47 -19.16 19.87
CA CYS A 169 22.65 -17.84 20.46
C CYS A 169 21.40 -17.32 21.21
N ALA A 170 20.35 -18.14 21.39
CA ALA A 170 19.04 -17.71 21.90
C ALA A 170 18.46 -16.52 21.10
N GLY A 171 18.62 -16.58 19.77
CA GLY A 171 18.25 -15.48 18.88
C GLY A 171 16.74 -15.21 18.85
N VAL A 172 15.91 -16.26 18.98
CA VAL A 172 14.45 -16.12 19.00
C VAL A 172 14.00 -15.28 20.20
N GLU A 173 14.42 -15.66 21.40
CA GLU A 173 14.13 -14.93 22.64
C GLU A 173 14.62 -13.48 22.56
N LEU A 174 15.82 -13.27 22.02
CA LEU A 174 16.38 -11.94 21.81
C LEU A 174 15.47 -11.09 20.93
N VAL A 175 15.09 -11.59 19.75
CA VAL A 175 14.24 -10.83 18.81
C VAL A 175 12.85 -10.57 19.39
N LEU A 176 12.26 -11.55 20.08
CA LEU A 176 10.96 -11.38 20.74
C LEU A 176 11.00 -10.33 21.87
N SER A 177 12.13 -10.18 22.57
CA SER A 177 12.27 -9.14 23.61
C SER A 177 12.13 -7.71 23.07
N PHE A 178 12.44 -7.48 21.78
CA PHE A 178 12.21 -6.18 21.13
C PHE A 178 10.73 -5.96 20.76
N LEU A 179 9.97 -7.03 20.49
CA LEU A 179 8.52 -6.93 20.27
C LEU A 179 7.75 -6.72 21.57
N GLU A 180 8.29 -7.18 22.70
CA GLU A 180 7.63 -7.07 24.00
C GLU A 180 7.73 -5.66 24.60
N ARG A 181 8.86 -4.98 24.40
CA ARG A 181 9.19 -3.76 25.13
C ARG A 181 8.59 -2.50 24.58
N ASP A 182 8.14 -1.64 25.50
CA ASP A 182 7.48 -0.38 25.22
C ASP A 182 8.33 0.59 24.37
N ALA A 183 9.65 0.58 24.57
CA ALA A 183 10.58 1.43 23.81
C ALA A 183 10.65 1.10 22.30
N TYR A 184 10.25 -0.11 21.90
CA TYR A 184 10.41 -0.60 20.52
C TYR A 184 9.11 -1.10 19.89
N ARG A 185 8.12 -1.54 20.70
CA ARG A 185 6.89 -2.18 20.21
C ARG A 185 6.03 -1.29 19.30
N HIS A 186 6.21 0.03 19.36
CA HIS A 186 5.50 0.99 18.51
C HIS A 186 6.34 1.47 17.32
N GLU A 187 7.62 1.10 17.26
CA GLU A 187 8.54 1.51 16.20
C GLU A 187 8.43 0.55 15.00
N ALA A 188 7.66 0.94 13.98
CA ALA A 188 7.35 0.11 12.81
C ALA A 188 8.61 -0.46 12.12
N ALA A 189 9.71 0.31 12.07
CA ALA A 189 10.97 -0.16 11.48
C ALA A 189 11.56 -1.34 12.26
N VAL A 190 11.66 -1.22 13.60
CA VAL A 190 12.21 -2.26 14.47
C VAL A 190 11.32 -3.50 14.44
N VAL A 191 10.00 -3.31 14.62
CA VAL A 191 9.02 -4.40 14.59
C VAL A 191 9.05 -5.12 13.24
N GLY A 192 9.15 -4.38 12.13
CA GLY A 192 9.25 -4.96 10.80
C GLY A 192 10.46 -5.87 10.62
N GLU A 193 11.63 -5.46 11.10
CA GLU A 193 12.83 -6.31 11.04
C GLU A 193 12.74 -7.52 11.98
N CYS A 194 12.21 -7.35 13.19
CA CYS A 194 11.94 -8.47 14.09
C CYS A 194 11.03 -9.52 13.44
N CYS A 195 9.91 -9.09 12.85
CA CYS A 195 8.99 -9.99 12.16
C CYS A 195 9.62 -10.65 10.93
N TYR A 196 10.45 -9.92 10.18
CA TYR A 196 11.20 -10.47 9.05
C TYR A 196 12.18 -11.57 9.49
N ILE A 197 12.96 -11.34 10.55
CA ILE A 197 13.89 -12.34 11.12
C ILE A 197 13.13 -13.61 11.53
N LEU A 198 12.02 -13.48 12.26
CA LEU A 198 11.21 -14.62 12.69
C LEU A 198 10.62 -15.39 11.50
N ALA A 199 10.19 -14.68 10.45
CA ALA A 199 9.67 -15.28 9.24
C ALA A 199 10.75 -16.08 8.49
N VAL A 200 11.95 -15.51 8.33
CA VAL A 200 13.07 -16.18 7.66
C VAL A 200 13.58 -17.35 8.48
N PHE A 201 13.72 -17.19 9.80
CA PHE A 201 14.13 -18.26 10.73
C PHE A 201 13.16 -19.45 10.67
N SER A 202 11.85 -19.19 10.67
CA SER A 202 10.83 -20.24 10.66
C SER A 202 10.65 -20.94 9.31
N HIS A 203 11.05 -20.29 8.21
CA HIS A 203 10.95 -20.86 6.87
C HIS A 203 11.88 -22.07 6.71
N GLU A 204 11.36 -23.22 6.26
CA GLU A 204 12.14 -24.46 6.03
C GLU A 204 12.97 -24.94 7.24
N ASN A 205 12.66 -24.51 8.46
CA ASN A 205 13.43 -24.83 9.67
C ASN A 205 12.70 -25.84 10.58
N ALA A 206 12.44 -27.02 9.99
CA ALA A 206 11.88 -28.24 10.59
C ALA A 206 11.06 -28.03 11.89
N SER A 207 11.40 -28.70 12.99
CA SER A 207 10.75 -28.58 14.30
C SER A 207 11.24 -27.38 15.10
N VAL A 208 12.44 -26.88 14.82
CA VAL A 208 13.09 -25.79 15.57
C VAL A 208 12.28 -24.51 15.54
N LYS A 209 11.55 -24.24 14.46
CA LYS A 209 10.61 -23.10 14.38
C LYS A 209 9.55 -23.06 15.49
N TRP A 210 9.28 -24.17 16.18
CA TRP A 210 8.36 -24.22 17.33
C TRP A 210 8.90 -23.46 18.55
N GLU A 211 10.21 -23.21 18.64
CA GLU A 211 10.83 -22.37 19.66
C GLU A 211 10.18 -20.97 19.74
N ILE A 212 9.69 -20.44 18.61
CA ILE A 212 8.93 -19.19 18.58
C ILE A 212 7.66 -19.30 19.44
N ALA A 213 6.94 -20.42 19.37
CA ALA A 213 5.74 -20.63 20.18
C ALA A 213 6.09 -20.81 21.66
N GLU A 214 7.14 -21.57 21.96
CA GLU A 214 7.63 -21.81 23.32
C GLU A 214 8.08 -20.52 24.02
N ALA A 215 8.67 -19.59 23.27
CA ALA A 215 9.09 -18.28 23.76
C ALA A 215 7.94 -17.23 23.78
N ASN A 216 6.67 -17.65 23.90
CA ASN A 216 5.48 -16.78 23.88
C ASN A 216 5.28 -15.96 22.58
N GLY A 217 5.88 -16.37 21.47
CA GLY A 217 5.86 -15.62 20.23
C GLY A 217 4.46 -15.42 19.65
N PHE A 218 3.52 -16.37 19.81
CA PHE A 218 2.14 -16.18 19.32
C PHE A 218 1.41 -15.02 19.98
N VAL A 219 1.65 -14.78 21.28
CA VAL A 219 1.06 -13.66 22.02
C VAL A 219 1.57 -12.33 21.45
N LEU A 220 2.89 -12.24 21.24
CA LEU A 220 3.52 -11.04 20.71
C LEU A 220 3.13 -10.78 19.25
N LEU A 221 3.12 -11.82 18.41
CA LEU A 221 2.71 -11.72 17.00
C LEU A 221 1.22 -11.34 16.87
N GLN A 222 0.35 -11.86 17.73
CA GLN A 222 -1.06 -11.47 17.76
C GLN A 222 -1.20 -9.99 18.09
N ARG A 223 -0.46 -9.49 19.09
CA ARG A 223 -0.44 -8.07 19.44
C ARG A 223 0.06 -7.20 18.29
N VAL A 224 1.14 -7.62 17.61
CA VAL A 224 1.67 -6.88 16.44
C VAL A 224 0.62 -6.76 15.32
N LEU A 225 -0.19 -7.80 15.05
CA LEU A 225 -1.29 -7.71 14.08
C LEU A 225 -2.33 -6.65 14.45
N LEU A 226 -2.51 -6.38 15.74
CA LEU A 226 -3.47 -5.40 16.25
C LEU A 226 -2.89 -3.98 16.24
N ASP A 227 -1.64 -3.82 16.66
CA ASP A 227 -0.99 -2.53 16.84
C ASP A 227 -0.50 -1.93 15.50
N HIS A 228 -0.08 -2.77 14.55
CA HIS A 228 0.57 -2.34 13.28
C HIS A 228 -0.31 -2.56 12.05
N ARG A 229 -1.63 -2.36 12.18
CA ARG A 229 -2.61 -2.61 11.09
C ARG A 229 -2.36 -1.80 9.81
N GLN A 230 -1.65 -0.67 9.88
CA GLN A 230 -1.38 0.18 8.72
C GLN A 230 -0.12 -0.23 7.96
N GLU A 231 0.70 -1.13 8.51
CA GLU A 231 2.03 -1.45 8.00
C GLU A 231 1.99 -2.79 7.25
N SER A 232 1.78 -2.74 5.93
CA SER A 232 1.60 -3.93 5.08
C SER A 232 2.76 -4.93 5.18
N ARG A 233 4.00 -4.42 5.26
CA ARG A 233 5.23 -5.21 5.44
C ARG A 233 5.21 -5.99 6.76
N ILE A 234 4.83 -5.35 7.86
CA ILE A 234 4.77 -5.98 9.19
C ILE A 234 3.71 -7.08 9.18
N LEU A 235 2.49 -6.75 8.72
CA LEU A 235 1.39 -7.71 8.64
C LEU A 235 1.78 -8.95 7.82
N TYR A 236 2.43 -8.73 6.67
CA TYR A 236 2.90 -9.81 5.81
C TYR A 236 3.86 -10.75 6.57
N TRP A 237 4.93 -10.23 7.18
CA TRP A 237 5.92 -11.07 7.85
C TRP A 237 5.38 -11.77 9.09
N VAL A 238 4.50 -11.12 9.85
CA VAL A 238 3.82 -11.77 10.99
C VAL A 238 3.00 -12.96 10.51
N LEU A 239 2.19 -12.78 9.46
CA LEU A 239 1.35 -13.86 8.92
C LEU A 239 2.18 -15.01 8.33
N ILE A 240 3.29 -14.70 7.66
CA ILE A 240 4.24 -15.72 7.19
C ILE A 240 4.82 -16.50 8.38
N THR A 241 5.25 -15.81 9.43
CA THR A 241 5.79 -16.44 10.65
C THR A 241 4.76 -17.38 11.28
N VAL A 242 3.55 -16.90 11.51
CA VAL A 242 2.45 -17.69 12.10
C VAL A 242 2.16 -18.94 11.24
N GLY A 243 2.09 -18.78 9.91
CA GLY A 243 1.88 -19.90 9.00
C GLY A 243 3.05 -20.90 9.00
N ASN A 244 4.30 -20.41 9.03
CA ASN A 244 5.50 -21.25 9.06
C ASN A 244 5.55 -22.09 10.34
N VAL A 245 5.30 -21.47 11.51
CA VAL A 245 5.29 -22.16 12.81
C VAL A 245 4.16 -23.20 12.85
N ALA A 246 2.97 -22.86 12.37
CA ALA A 246 1.83 -23.79 12.33
C ALA A 246 2.00 -24.95 11.32
N TYR A 247 2.88 -24.79 10.33
CA TYR A 247 3.08 -25.79 9.27
C TYR A 247 3.82 -27.04 9.76
N GLY A 248 3.36 -28.23 9.39
CA GLY A 248 4.15 -29.47 9.54
C GLY A 248 4.46 -29.85 10.99
N LEU A 249 3.58 -29.45 11.91
CA LEU A 249 3.66 -29.77 13.33
C LEU A 249 3.36 -31.25 13.59
N ASP A 250 3.94 -31.76 14.67
CA ASP A 250 3.63 -33.11 15.15
C ASP A 250 2.22 -33.14 15.75
N GLU A 251 1.40 -34.04 15.22
CA GLU A 251 -0.03 -34.20 15.57
C GLU A 251 -0.23 -34.66 17.02
N SER A 252 0.76 -35.31 17.62
CA SER A 252 0.63 -35.89 18.97
C SER A 252 1.07 -34.94 20.09
N THR A 253 1.97 -34.00 19.80
CA THR A 253 2.62 -33.14 20.81
C THR A 253 2.30 -31.67 20.60
N THR A 254 2.77 -31.09 19.49
CA THR A 254 2.71 -29.64 19.23
C THR A 254 1.34 -29.17 18.73
N ARG A 255 0.62 -30.00 17.96
CA ARG A 255 -0.68 -29.60 17.40
C ARG A 255 -1.75 -29.31 18.47
N PRO A 256 -1.95 -30.14 19.51
CA PRO A 256 -2.92 -29.83 20.57
C PRO A 256 -2.61 -28.53 21.31
N GLN A 257 -1.33 -28.23 21.53
CA GLN A 257 -0.91 -26.96 22.16
C GLN A 257 -1.22 -25.77 21.25
N LEU A 258 -0.92 -25.86 19.95
CA LEU A 258 -1.31 -24.83 18.97
C LEU A 258 -2.82 -24.57 19.00
N GLU A 259 -3.65 -25.60 19.09
CA GLU A 259 -5.11 -25.44 19.13
C GLU A 259 -5.59 -24.71 20.39
N ALA A 260 -4.95 -24.95 21.53
CA ALA A 260 -5.19 -24.20 22.76
C ALA A 260 -4.78 -22.72 22.62
N ASP A 261 -3.64 -22.46 22.00
CA ASP A 261 -3.14 -21.08 21.74
C ASP A 261 -4.04 -20.33 20.75
N ILE A 262 -4.49 -21.01 19.68
CA ILE A 262 -5.44 -20.45 18.71
C ILE A 262 -6.72 -19.99 19.40
N ALA A 263 -7.27 -20.84 20.27
CA ALA A 263 -8.52 -20.55 20.97
C ALA A 263 -8.36 -19.45 22.02
N SER A 264 -7.28 -19.49 22.81
CA SER A 264 -7.05 -18.53 23.90
C SER A 264 -6.70 -17.13 23.40
N LEU A 265 -5.95 -17.02 22.30
CA LEU A 265 -5.49 -15.74 21.75
C LEU A 265 -6.40 -15.19 20.65
N GLY A 266 -7.39 -15.96 20.18
CA GLY A 266 -8.22 -15.57 19.04
C GLY A 266 -7.38 -15.36 17.77
N LEU A 267 -6.41 -16.24 17.51
CA LEU A 267 -5.46 -16.07 16.39
C LEU A 267 -6.17 -16.02 15.03
N ILE A 268 -7.15 -16.89 14.83
CA ILE A 268 -7.91 -16.95 13.56
C ILE A 268 -8.63 -15.62 13.30
N ASP A 269 -9.26 -15.06 14.33
CA ASP A 269 -9.99 -13.79 14.23
C ASP A 269 -9.03 -12.65 13.93
N SER A 270 -7.89 -12.60 14.64
CA SER A 270 -6.83 -11.59 14.41
C SER A 270 -6.30 -11.63 12.97
N VAL A 271 -6.06 -12.83 12.42
CA VAL A 271 -5.64 -13.02 11.02
C VAL A 271 -6.74 -12.57 10.05
N CYS A 272 -8.01 -12.89 10.32
CA CYS A 272 -9.13 -12.48 9.49
C CYS A 272 -9.35 -10.96 9.52
N GLU A 273 -9.19 -10.32 10.68
CA GLU A 273 -9.25 -8.87 10.83
C GLU A 273 -8.14 -8.18 10.06
N ALA A 274 -6.89 -8.62 10.21
CA ALA A 274 -5.74 -8.07 9.47
C ALA A 274 -5.95 -8.16 7.96
N ARG A 275 -6.42 -9.32 7.47
CA ARG A 275 -6.78 -9.49 6.06
C ARG A 275 -7.88 -8.53 5.60
N THR A 276 -8.95 -8.42 6.39
CA THR A 276 -10.12 -7.60 6.03
C THR A 276 -9.73 -6.13 5.97
N HIS A 277 -9.00 -5.65 6.98
CA HIS A 277 -8.46 -4.29 7.02
C HIS A 277 -7.58 -4.02 5.79
N PHE A 278 -6.63 -4.92 5.48
CA PHE A 278 -5.76 -4.77 4.31
C PHE A 278 -6.55 -4.63 3.00
N LEU A 279 -7.51 -5.54 2.76
CA LEU A 279 -8.32 -5.51 1.53
C LEU A 279 -9.22 -4.27 1.45
N SER A 280 -9.83 -3.87 2.57
CA SER A 280 -10.63 -2.65 2.65
C SER A 280 -9.77 -1.42 2.35
N ARG A 281 -8.59 -1.32 2.94
CA ARG A 281 -7.69 -0.18 2.74
C ARG A 281 -7.14 -0.12 1.32
N LEU A 282 -6.76 -1.27 0.74
CA LEU A 282 -6.34 -1.34 -0.66
C LEU A 282 -7.46 -0.87 -1.60
N HIS A 283 -8.69 -1.30 -1.35
CA HIS A 283 -9.85 -0.88 -2.14
C HIS A 283 -10.12 0.64 -2.02
N GLU A 284 -10.02 1.21 -0.81
CA GLU A 284 -10.15 2.66 -0.60
C GLU A 284 -9.08 3.46 -1.37
N LEU A 285 -7.84 2.98 -1.39
CA LEU A 285 -6.75 3.60 -2.13
C LEU A 285 -7.01 3.53 -3.65
N GLU A 286 -7.47 2.39 -4.16
CA GLU A 286 -7.85 2.22 -5.56
C GLU A 286 -9.00 3.16 -5.97
N LEU A 287 -10.03 3.29 -5.14
CA LEU A 287 -11.12 4.25 -5.37
C LEU A 287 -10.62 5.70 -5.37
N SER A 288 -9.72 6.03 -4.45
CA SER A 288 -9.10 7.35 -4.37
C SER A 288 -8.26 7.65 -5.62
N LEU A 289 -7.52 6.66 -6.14
CA LEU A 289 -6.77 6.77 -7.38
C LEU A 289 -7.68 7.01 -8.59
N VAL A 290 -8.79 6.26 -8.69
CA VAL A 290 -9.78 6.46 -9.78
C VAL A 290 -10.38 7.86 -9.73
N ALA A 291 -10.72 8.36 -8.54
CA ALA A 291 -11.25 9.71 -8.37
C ALA A 291 -10.20 10.79 -8.72
N ALA A 292 -8.95 10.61 -8.30
CA ALA A 292 -7.84 11.52 -8.61
C ALA A 292 -7.54 11.54 -10.12
N GLN A 293 -7.54 10.38 -10.79
CA GLN A 293 -7.36 10.28 -12.22
C GLN A 293 -8.49 10.99 -12.99
N ALA A 294 -9.75 10.78 -12.58
CA ALA A 294 -10.88 11.48 -13.19
C ALA A 294 -10.81 13.00 -13.00
N ARG A 295 -10.27 13.48 -11.87
CA ARG A 295 -10.02 14.91 -11.64
C ARG A 295 -8.89 15.41 -12.55
N LEU A 296 -7.79 14.67 -12.66
CA LEU A 296 -6.68 15.00 -13.55
C LEU A 296 -7.15 15.10 -15.01
N ASP A 297 -7.92 14.13 -15.49
CA ASP A 297 -8.47 14.12 -16.86
C ASP A 297 -9.37 15.35 -17.11
N ARG A 298 -10.16 15.77 -16.12
CA ARG A 298 -10.97 17.01 -16.20
C ARG A 298 -10.09 18.26 -16.25
N LEU A 299 -9.05 18.34 -15.44
CA LEU A 299 -8.11 19.47 -15.45
C LEU A 299 -7.37 19.56 -16.79
N HIS A 300 -6.95 18.43 -17.37
CA HIS A 300 -6.37 18.38 -18.71
C HIS A 300 -7.33 18.89 -19.81
N ALA A 301 -8.64 18.69 -19.62
CA ALA A 301 -9.67 19.19 -20.54
C ALA A 301 -9.95 20.69 -20.38
N ILE A 302 -9.56 21.31 -19.26
CA ILE A 302 -9.76 22.75 -18.98
C ILE A 302 -8.46 23.49 -19.32
N HIS A 303 -8.44 24.21 -20.43
CA HIS A 303 -7.24 24.91 -20.90
C HIS A 303 -7.26 26.39 -20.52
N VAL A 304 -7.03 26.78 -19.25
CA VAL A 304 -6.94 28.21 -18.86
C VAL A 304 -6.04 28.47 -17.64
N GLY A 305 -4.93 29.21 -17.82
CA GLY A 305 -4.27 29.98 -16.75
C GLY A 305 -3.31 29.24 -15.81
N GLU A 306 -2.57 30.00 -15.01
CA GLU A 306 -1.51 29.51 -14.10
C GLU A 306 -2.07 28.75 -12.88
N GLU A 307 -3.27 29.10 -12.42
CA GLU A 307 -3.97 28.39 -11.34
C GLU A 307 -4.31 26.95 -11.72
N THR A 308 -4.79 26.72 -12.95
CA THR A 308 -5.07 25.34 -13.42
C THR A 308 -3.81 24.53 -13.63
N ARG A 309 -2.67 25.16 -13.97
CA ARG A 309 -1.37 24.49 -14.06
C ARG A 309 -0.91 23.99 -12.68
N ASN A 310 -0.98 24.84 -11.66
CA ASN A 310 -0.62 24.44 -10.30
C ASN A 310 -1.51 23.31 -9.77
N GLU A 311 -2.81 23.35 -10.04
CA GLU A 311 -3.73 22.26 -9.69
C GLU A 311 -3.44 20.97 -10.46
N LEU A 312 -3.05 21.07 -11.74
CA LEU A 312 -2.68 19.92 -12.57
C LEU A 312 -1.40 19.25 -12.05
N ASP A 313 -0.39 20.04 -11.69
CA ASP A 313 0.86 19.53 -11.10
C ASP A 313 0.58 18.82 -9.76
N ALA A 314 -0.22 19.44 -8.87
CA ALA A 314 -0.61 18.84 -7.60
C ALA A 314 -1.42 17.55 -7.78
N CYS A 315 -2.37 17.52 -8.73
CA CYS A 315 -3.13 16.31 -9.04
C CYS A 315 -2.25 15.21 -9.64
N THR A 316 -1.26 15.57 -10.47
CA THR A 316 -0.30 14.62 -11.05
C THR A 316 0.53 13.97 -9.95
N GLN A 317 1.09 14.78 -9.03
CA GLN A 317 1.83 14.28 -7.87
C GLN A 317 0.97 13.38 -6.98
N LEU A 318 -0.30 13.73 -6.76
CA LEU A 318 -1.22 12.90 -5.98
C LEU A 318 -1.46 11.53 -6.65
N VAL A 319 -1.69 11.51 -7.97
CA VAL A 319 -1.87 10.25 -8.73
C VAL A 319 -0.62 9.38 -8.65
N GLU A 320 0.57 9.96 -8.81
CA GLU A 320 1.84 9.24 -8.68
C GLU A 320 2.03 8.70 -7.26
N THR A 321 1.77 9.52 -6.24
CA THR A 321 1.86 9.11 -4.83
C THR A 321 0.91 7.95 -4.53
N LEU A 322 -0.35 8.04 -4.96
CA LEU A 322 -1.33 6.96 -4.77
C LEU A 322 -0.92 5.67 -5.49
N LYS A 323 -0.38 5.76 -6.71
CA LYS A 323 0.17 4.59 -7.42
C LYS A 323 1.31 3.95 -6.65
N ASN A 324 2.23 4.74 -6.13
CA ASN A 324 3.37 4.24 -5.36
C ASN A 324 2.92 3.58 -4.05
N VAL A 325 1.99 4.20 -3.31
CA VAL A 325 1.44 3.62 -2.07
C VAL A 325 0.68 2.32 -2.36
N ILE A 326 -0.13 2.27 -3.43
CA ILE A 326 -0.82 1.03 -3.83
C ILE A 326 0.20 -0.06 -4.20
N ALA A 327 1.24 0.29 -4.97
CA ALA A 327 2.28 -0.65 -5.35
C ALA A 327 3.03 -1.19 -4.13
N ASP A 328 3.35 -0.33 -3.15
CA ASP A 328 3.97 -0.72 -1.90
C ASP A 328 3.09 -1.70 -1.10
N TRP A 329 1.80 -1.38 -0.95
CA TRP A 329 0.83 -2.28 -0.30
C TRP A 329 0.68 -3.61 -1.04
N GLN A 330 0.71 -3.60 -2.38
CA GLN A 330 0.62 -4.82 -3.19
C GLN A 330 1.92 -5.64 -3.20
N SER A 331 3.08 -5.01 -2.94
CA SER A 331 4.36 -5.71 -2.87
C SER A 331 4.38 -6.73 -1.72
N ASN A 332 3.69 -6.42 -0.63
CA ASN A 332 3.47 -7.28 0.51
C ASN A 332 2.03 -7.82 0.47
N ASP A 333 1.80 -8.94 -0.23
CA ASP A 333 0.46 -9.51 -0.40
C ASP A 333 -0.06 -10.15 0.90
N VAL A 334 -0.50 -9.30 1.84
CA VAL A 334 -1.06 -9.66 3.16
C VAL A 334 -2.24 -10.62 3.00
N ALA A 335 -3.04 -10.46 1.94
CA ALA A 335 -4.18 -11.34 1.69
C ALA A 335 -3.75 -12.77 1.39
N LYS A 336 -2.70 -12.97 0.57
CA LYS A 336 -2.10 -14.29 0.36
C LYS A 336 -1.40 -14.83 1.60
N ALA A 337 -0.68 -13.99 2.34
CA ALA A 337 -0.04 -14.40 3.59
C ALA A 337 -1.06 -14.86 4.64
N ALA A 338 -2.21 -14.18 4.75
CA ALA A 338 -3.32 -14.58 5.61
C ALA A 338 -3.94 -15.91 5.16
N ASP A 339 -4.17 -16.10 3.86
CA ASP A 339 -4.67 -17.37 3.33
C ASP A 339 -3.65 -18.52 3.59
N TYR A 340 -2.35 -18.24 3.54
CA TYR A 340 -1.28 -19.18 3.92
C TYR A 340 -1.33 -19.53 5.41
N ALA A 341 -1.40 -18.54 6.31
CA ALA A 341 -1.50 -18.77 7.75
C ALA A 341 -2.77 -19.57 8.12
N LEU A 342 -3.93 -19.14 7.61
CA LEU A 342 -5.21 -19.82 7.87
C LEU A 342 -5.22 -21.27 7.38
N ARG A 343 -4.48 -21.60 6.32
CA ARG A 343 -4.35 -22.98 5.85
C ARG A 343 -3.83 -23.91 6.94
N TYR A 344 -2.95 -23.43 7.81
CA TYR A 344 -2.31 -24.26 8.84
C TYR A 344 -2.89 -24.04 10.24
N LEU A 345 -3.48 -22.88 10.51
CA LEU A 345 -4.22 -22.65 11.76
C LEU A 345 -5.53 -23.45 11.80
N LEU A 346 -6.30 -23.44 10.71
CA LEU A 346 -7.60 -24.10 10.67
C LEU A 346 -7.48 -25.63 10.72
N SER A 347 -8.42 -26.28 11.40
CA SER A 347 -8.57 -27.73 11.33
C SER A 347 -9.01 -28.17 9.93
N GLU A 348 -8.84 -29.46 9.62
CA GLU A 348 -9.25 -29.97 8.30
C GLU A 348 -10.76 -29.79 8.03
N GLU A 349 -11.58 -29.95 9.07
CA GLU A 349 -13.03 -29.72 8.99
C GLU A 349 -13.35 -28.26 8.70
N GLN A 350 -12.74 -27.33 9.44
CA GLN A 350 -12.91 -25.89 9.23
C GLN A 350 -12.48 -25.48 7.82
N ARG A 351 -11.39 -26.04 7.29
CA ARG A 351 -10.96 -25.81 5.90
C ARG A 351 -12.00 -26.30 4.89
N ARG A 352 -12.59 -27.50 5.09
CA ARG A 352 -13.64 -28.03 4.20
C ARG A 352 -14.87 -27.12 4.21
N VAL A 353 -15.30 -26.66 5.38
CA VAL A 353 -16.39 -25.69 5.53
C VAL A 353 -16.07 -24.38 4.82
N GLN A 354 -14.86 -23.84 5.01
CA GLN A 354 -14.43 -22.60 4.35
C GLN A 354 -14.45 -22.72 2.82
N VAL A 355 -13.95 -23.82 2.26
CA VAL A 355 -13.97 -24.07 0.81
C VAL A 355 -15.41 -24.19 0.29
N ALA A 356 -16.27 -24.91 0.99
CA ALA A 356 -17.68 -25.05 0.64
C ALA A 356 -18.40 -23.69 0.67
N SER A 357 -18.20 -22.91 1.74
CA SER A 357 -18.76 -21.55 1.90
C SER A 357 -18.25 -20.60 0.82
N LYS A 358 -16.95 -20.62 0.50
CA LYS A 358 -16.37 -19.81 -0.59
C LYS A 358 -16.98 -20.17 -1.94
N ARG A 359 -17.21 -21.45 -2.22
CA ARG A 359 -17.86 -21.92 -3.45
C ARG A 359 -19.32 -21.45 -3.51
N LEU A 360 -20.06 -21.53 -2.40
CA LEU A 360 -21.44 -21.09 -2.31
C LEU A 360 -21.57 -19.57 -2.46
N MET A 361 -20.71 -18.82 -1.78
CA MET A 361 -20.65 -17.36 -1.89
C MET A 361 -20.35 -16.90 -3.32
N ARG A 362 -19.37 -17.54 -4.00
CA ARG A 362 -19.09 -17.25 -5.43
C ARG A 362 -20.32 -17.49 -6.32
N LYS A 363 -21.04 -18.60 -6.13
CA LYS A 363 -22.28 -18.88 -6.88
C LYS A 363 -23.35 -17.82 -6.60
N PHE A 364 -23.52 -17.43 -5.34
CA PHE A 364 -24.47 -16.40 -4.94
C PHE A 364 -24.12 -15.04 -5.57
N LEU A 365 -22.87 -14.59 -5.46
CA LEU A 365 -22.40 -13.34 -6.05
C LEU A 365 -22.56 -13.31 -7.57
N LEU A 366 -22.18 -14.40 -8.26
CA LEU A 366 -22.38 -14.51 -9.71
C LEU A 366 -23.85 -14.37 -10.09
N ARG A 367 -24.75 -15.08 -9.38
CA ARG A 367 -26.19 -14.98 -9.63
C ARG A 367 -26.71 -13.57 -9.38
N THR A 368 -26.32 -12.95 -8.27
CA THR A 368 -26.74 -11.59 -7.93
C THR A 368 -26.23 -10.56 -8.94
N LEU A 369 -24.98 -10.69 -9.40
CA LEU A 369 -24.42 -9.85 -10.47
C LEU A 369 -25.14 -10.07 -11.80
N SER A 370 -25.42 -11.31 -12.19
CA SER A 370 -26.21 -11.61 -13.39
C SER A 370 -27.58 -10.96 -13.33
N MET A 371 -28.29 -11.07 -12.19
CA MET A 371 -29.58 -10.41 -11.99
C MET A 371 -29.48 -8.89 -12.02
N ALA A 372 -28.40 -8.31 -11.48
CA ALA A 372 -28.18 -6.87 -11.52
C ALA A 372 -27.93 -6.37 -12.96
N ILE A 373 -27.16 -7.13 -13.76
CA ILE A 373 -26.91 -6.84 -15.17
C ILE A 373 -28.21 -6.94 -15.98
N GLU A 374 -29.01 -7.99 -15.78
CA GLU A 374 -30.32 -8.13 -16.44
C GLU A 374 -31.21 -6.92 -16.16
N LYS A 375 -31.32 -6.51 -14.88
CA LYS A 375 -32.08 -5.32 -14.49
C LYS A 375 -31.51 -4.03 -15.06
N TRP A 376 -30.19 -3.89 -15.15
CA TRP A 376 -29.55 -2.74 -15.79
C TRP A 376 -29.89 -2.69 -17.29
N CYS A 377 -29.80 -3.82 -17.99
CA CYS A 377 -30.16 -3.93 -19.40
C CYS A 377 -31.63 -3.56 -19.62
N GLU A 378 -32.55 -4.06 -18.77
CA GLU A 378 -33.96 -3.66 -18.81
C GLU A 378 -34.13 -2.15 -18.59
N ALA A 379 -33.52 -1.59 -17.55
CA ALA A 379 -33.62 -0.16 -17.24
C ALA A 379 -33.10 0.72 -18.38
N THR A 380 -31.98 0.37 -19.00
CA THR A 380 -31.42 1.12 -20.14
C THR A 380 -32.27 1.00 -21.40
N VAL A 381 -32.93 -0.15 -21.64
CA VAL A 381 -33.94 -0.30 -22.70
C VAL A 381 -35.15 0.60 -22.42
N TYR A 382 -35.64 0.64 -21.18
CA TYR A 382 -36.71 1.56 -20.77
C TYR A 382 -36.32 3.03 -20.97
N GLU A 383 -35.09 3.42 -20.63
CA GLU A 383 -34.61 4.79 -20.88
C GLU A 383 -34.53 5.13 -22.37
N ARG A 384 -34.05 4.21 -23.22
CA ARG A 384 -34.07 4.38 -24.69
C ARG A 384 -35.49 4.50 -25.24
N HIS A 385 -36.42 3.67 -24.75
CA HIS A 385 -37.83 3.73 -25.15
C HIS A 385 -38.46 5.04 -24.69
N ARG A 386 -38.21 5.49 -23.46
CA ARG A 386 -38.65 6.78 -22.93
C ARG A 386 -38.13 7.94 -23.78
N ALA A 387 -36.85 7.95 -24.15
CA ALA A 387 -36.27 8.98 -25.01
C ALA A 387 -36.97 9.02 -26.38
N THR A 388 -37.22 7.85 -26.99
CA THR A 388 -37.96 7.73 -28.25
C THR A 388 -39.40 8.24 -28.13
N PHE A 389 -40.11 7.88 -27.05
CA PHE A 389 -41.47 8.36 -26.79
C PHE A 389 -41.52 9.88 -26.56
N VAL A 390 -40.57 10.44 -25.81
CA VAL A 390 -40.47 11.89 -25.61
C VAL A 390 -40.20 12.60 -26.94
N ALA A 391 -39.32 12.07 -27.78
CA ALA A 391 -39.06 12.59 -29.13
C ALA A 391 -40.32 12.52 -30.01
N PHE A 392 -41.06 11.42 -29.96
CA PHE A 392 -42.34 11.27 -30.67
C PHE A 392 -43.38 12.28 -30.20
N ILE A 393 -43.62 12.39 -28.90
CA ILE A 393 -44.58 13.36 -28.32
C ILE A 393 -44.19 14.79 -28.71
N ASN A 394 -42.91 15.14 -28.62
CA ASN A 394 -42.41 16.45 -29.03
C ASN A 394 -42.62 16.67 -30.54
N THR A 395 -42.44 15.65 -31.36
CA THR A 395 -42.67 15.73 -32.81
C THR A 395 -44.15 15.93 -33.12
N VAL A 396 -45.07 15.19 -32.48
CA VAL A 396 -46.52 15.35 -32.64
C VAL A 396 -46.94 16.76 -32.19
N ARG A 397 -46.47 17.20 -31.02
CA ARG A 397 -46.75 18.54 -30.49
C ARG A 397 -46.27 19.64 -31.45
N THR A 398 -45.08 19.51 -32.01
CA THR A 398 -44.45 20.55 -32.83
C THR A 398 -44.91 20.55 -34.28
N ARG A 399 -45.07 19.38 -34.90
CA ARG A 399 -45.38 19.26 -36.33
C ARG A 399 -46.87 19.14 -36.64
N GLN A 400 -47.68 18.61 -35.72
CA GLN A 400 -49.10 18.40 -35.97
C GLN A 400 -49.97 19.37 -35.16
N LEU A 401 -49.84 19.35 -33.84
CA LEU A 401 -50.74 20.12 -32.96
C LEU A 401 -50.49 21.63 -33.07
N ARG A 402 -49.24 22.09 -32.98
CA ARG A 402 -48.92 23.53 -33.11
C ARG A 402 -49.42 24.14 -34.42
N PRO A 403 -49.17 23.55 -35.61
CA PRO A 403 -49.70 24.09 -36.86
C PRO A 403 -51.22 24.01 -36.96
N ALA A 404 -51.86 22.98 -36.41
CA ALA A 404 -53.32 22.88 -36.36
C ALA A 404 -53.93 23.99 -35.49
N PHE A 405 -53.37 24.25 -34.31
CA PHE A 405 -53.80 25.35 -33.44
C PHE A 405 -53.57 26.72 -34.08
N ARG A 406 -52.43 26.93 -34.74
CA ARG A 406 -52.18 28.18 -35.47
C ARG A 406 -53.18 28.41 -36.61
N ARG A 407 -53.50 27.35 -37.38
CA ARG A 407 -54.54 27.42 -38.42
C ARG A 407 -55.90 27.76 -37.81
N TRP A 408 -56.28 27.08 -36.74
CA TRP A 408 -57.53 27.35 -36.03
C TRP A 408 -57.60 28.79 -35.48
N GLU A 409 -56.51 29.31 -34.90
CA GLU A 409 -56.43 30.71 -34.46
C GLU A 409 -56.55 31.70 -35.62
N GLN A 410 -55.97 31.41 -36.78
CA GLN A 410 -56.13 32.22 -37.98
C GLN A 410 -57.59 32.22 -38.44
N THR A 411 -58.22 31.05 -38.55
CA THR A 411 -59.63 30.93 -38.97
C THR A 411 -60.58 31.63 -38.00
N THR A 412 -60.35 31.52 -36.69
CA THR A 412 -61.16 32.24 -35.69
C THR A 412 -60.94 33.75 -35.72
N ARG A 413 -59.71 34.23 -35.98
CA ARG A 413 -59.46 35.66 -36.18
C ARG A 413 -60.17 36.20 -37.43
N GLU A 414 -60.15 35.46 -38.53
CA GLU A 414 -60.88 35.80 -39.76
C GLU A 414 -62.39 35.85 -39.51
N MET A 415 -62.95 34.83 -38.85
CA MET A 415 -64.37 34.80 -38.46
C MET A 415 -64.76 36.01 -37.58
N ARG A 416 -63.88 36.44 -36.65
CA ARG A 416 -64.11 37.66 -35.85
C ARG A 416 -64.07 38.94 -36.70
N LYS A 417 -63.16 39.03 -37.68
CA LYS A 417 -63.14 40.14 -38.65
C LYS A 417 -64.42 40.17 -39.47
N HIS A 418 -64.86 39.02 -40.01
CA HIS A 418 -66.12 38.91 -40.74
C HIS A 418 -67.32 39.29 -39.89
N LYS A 419 -67.37 38.87 -38.62
CA LYS A 419 -68.42 39.28 -37.68
C LYS A 419 -68.40 40.78 -37.40
N SER A 420 -67.21 41.39 -37.23
CA SER A 420 -67.05 42.84 -37.08
C SER A 420 -67.50 43.61 -38.32
N VAL A 421 -67.15 43.14 -39.52
CA VAL A 421 -67.60 43.71 -40.79
C VAL A 421 -69.12 43.60 -40.92
N LEU A 422 -69.70 42.43 -40.63
CA LEU A 422 -71.14 42.21 -40.66
C LEU A 422 -71.89 43.05 -39.62
N GLN A 423 -71.32 43.25 -38.42
CA GLN A 423 -71.87 44.18 -37.42
C GLN A 423 -71.78 45.63 -37.86
N THR A 424 -70.72 46.02 -38.60
CA THR A 424 -70.57 47.36 -39.16
C THR A 424 -71.55 47.63 -40.31
N ILE A 425 -71.88 46.59 -41.08
CA ILE A 425 -72.93 46.62 -42.10
C ILE A 425 -74.32 46.66 -41.43
N GLY A 426 -74.53 45.86 -40.37
CA GLY A 426 -75.79 45.77 -39.62
C GLY A 426 -76.09 46.95 -38.70
N SER A 427 -75.09 47.73 -38.30
CA SER A 427 -75.26 48.97 -37.51
C SER A 427 -75.66 50.18 -38.37
N GLY A 428 -75.93 49.99 -39.67
CA GLY A 428 -76.35 51.05 -40.58
C GLY A 428 -75.21 51.95 -41.09
N LEU A 429 -73.96 51.61 -40.79
CA LEU A 429 -72.76 52.33 -41.25
C LEU A 429 -72.22 51.80 -42.60
N ALA A 430 -73.10 51.23 -43.43
CA ALA A 430 -72.84 51.06 -44.85
C ALA A 430 -72.84 52.45 -45.51
N ILE A 431 -71.69 53.13 -45.43
CA ILE A 431 -71.44 54.35 -46.20
C ILE A 431 -71.55 53.97 -47.67
N ASP A 432 -72.64 54.38 -48.30
CA ASP A 432 -72.88 54.22 -49.73
C ASP A 432 -71.76 54.91 -50.51
N LEU A 433 -70.81 54.09 -51.01
CA LEU A 433 -69.57 54.55 -51.65
C LEU A 433 -69.83 55.23 -53.00
N THR A 434 -71.05 55.15 -53.52
CA THR A 434 -71.50 55.81 -54.75
C THR A 434 -71.75 57.32 -54.57
N LYS A 435 -71.87 57.81 -53.33
CA LYS A 435 -72.17 59.22 -53.03
C LYS A 435 -70.93 60.11 -52.92
N LYS A 436 -71.06 61.38 -53.32
CA LYS A 436 -69.93 62.34 -53.33
C LYS A 436 -69.45 62.63 -51.89
N LYS A 437 -68.13 62.83 -51.70
CA LYS A 437 -67.48 62.98 -50.38
C LYS A 437 -68.15 64.02 -49.46
N ARG A 438 -68.71 65.08 -50.04
CA ARG A 438 -69.39 66.18 -49.30
C ARG A 438 -70.73 65.74 -48.67
N GLU A 439 -71.43 64.78 -49.27
CA GLU A 439 -72.68 64.22 -48.74
C GLU A 439 -72.40 63.21 -47.62
N ARG A 440 -71.32 62.44 -47.73
CA ARG A 440 -70.88 61.50 -46.68
C ARG A 440 -70.52 62.21 -45.36
N TYR A 441 -69.85 63.37 -45.44
CA TYR A 441 -69.55 64.19 -44.26
C TYR A 441 -70.80 64.80 -43.61
N ARG A 442 -71.84 65.13 -44.38
CA ARG A 442 -73.11 65.64 -43.81
C ARG A 442 -73.86 64.57 -43.02
N MET A 443 -73.87 63.33 -43.48
CA MET A 443 -74.56 62.24 -42.77
C MET A 443 -73.86 61.84 -41.46
N LEU A 444 -72.53 61.99 -41.38
CA LEU A 444 -71.76 61.76 -40.15
C LEU A 444 -71.94 62.87 -39.10
N VAL A 445 -72.21 64.11 -39.52
CA VAL A 445 -72.36 65.26 -38.60
C VAL A 445 -73.79 65.39 -38.06
N LEU A 446 -74.79 64.80 -38.72
CA LEU A 446 -76.20 64.77 -38.28
C LEU A 446 -76.54 63.62 -37.32
N GLN A 447 -75.58 62.76 -36.98
CA GLN A 447 -75.72 61.70 -35.97
C GLN A 447 -75.03 62.08 -34.65
N LYS A 448 -75.36 63.25 -34.10
CA LYS A 448 -75.08 63.57 -32.69
C LYS A 448 -76.37 63.60 -31.90
#